data_AF-F3QWP8-F1
#
_entry.id   AF-F3QWP8-F1
#
_cell.length_a   1.000
_cell.length_b   1.000
_cell.length_c   1.000
_cell.angle_alpha   90.00
_cell.angle_beta   90.00
_cell.angle_gamma   90.00
#
_symmetry.space_group_name_H-M   'P 1'
#
loop_
_entity.id
_entity.type
_entity.pdbx_description
1 polymer ?
#
loop_
_entity_poly.entity_id
_entity_poly.type
_entity_poly.pdbx_seq_one_letter_code
_entity_poly.pdbx_strand_id
1 'polypeptide(L)'
;MKLLLQHKIIFSFFLLMAIIGSMVAVLLHERNRVMAIEGDMQAIHKVQHNGNTIHRHITILATYGETALAWEDEDFENYHSLRICVDTMLQTIHNGNEEFVSRAQIDTLRHLLANKEEHLRQIMLLFREQDNPDSLLLTRLPEEAKTKTVTRKKKGVAGFFGAKETVQVTPSASATLYALNKKLQSMQEERQETIDTYADSLRRHNKALNRKLRNLIATMDGQTERILTEKELRLEASYDRSMHIIT
;
A
#
# COMPACT_ATOMS: atom_id res chain seq x y z
N MET A 1 -65.74 58.55 18.71
CA MET A 1 -64.79 58.07 19.73
C MET A 1 -64.43 56.58 19.63
N LYS A 2 -65.34 55.66 19.27
CA LYS A 2 -65.04 54.20 19.20
C LYS A 2 -63.94 53.80 18.20
N LEU A 3 -63.87 54.46 17.04
CA LEU A 3 -62.87 54.19 15.99
C LEU A 3 -61.42 54.48 16.44
N LEU A 4 -61.22 55.54 17.24
CA LEU A 4 -59.89 55.91 17.78
C LEU A 4 -59.38 54.91 18.81
N LEU A 5 -60.28 54.35 19.64
CA LEU A 5 -59.92 53.38 20.66
C LEU A 5 -59.51 52.04 20.04
N GLN A 6 -60.25 51.58 19.02
CA GLN A 6 -59.94 50.33 18.31
C GLN A 6 -58.61 50.40 17.57
N HIS A 7 -58.30 51.51 16.89
CA HIS A 7 -57.00 51.69 16.22
C HIS A 7 -55.83 51.65 17.22
N LYS A 8 -55.99 52.23 18.40
CA LYS A 8 -54.96 52.23 19.44
C LYS A 8 -54.68 50.82 19.99
N ILE A 9 -55.72 49.99 20.13
CA ILE A 9 -55.60 48.58 20.58
C ILE A 9 -54.95 47.71 19.48
N ILE A 10 -55.35 47.90 18.22
CA ILE A 10 -54.77 47.16 17.09
C ILE A 10 -53.29 47.54 16.93
N PHE A 11 -52.95 48.82 17.07
CA PHE A 11 -51.56 49.29 17.00
C PHE A 11 -50.71 48.70 18.14
N SER A 12 -51.22 48.65 19.38
CA SER A 12 -50.48 48.03 20.49
C SER A 12 -50.29 46.52 20.29
N PHE A 13 -51.29 45.84 19.72
CA PHE A 13 -51.18 44.41 19.41
C PHE A 13 -50.16 44.17 18.30
N PHE A 14 -50.15 44.99 17.25
CA PHE A 14 -49.15 44.93 16.19
C PHE A 14 -47.74 45.17 16.71
N LEU A 15 -47.56 46.14 17.62
CA LEU A 15 -46.27 46.43 18.26
C LEU A 15 -45.77 45.24 19.11
N LEU A 16 -46.66 44.60 19.88
CA LEU A 16 -46.33 43.40 20.65
C LEU A 16 -45.94 42.22 19.75
N MET A 17 -46.69 41.98 18.67
CA MET A 17 -46.36 40.94 17.71
C MET A 17 -45.03 41.20 17.00
N ALA A 18 -44.70 42.47 16.73
CA ALA A 18 -43.41 42.86 16.15
C ALA A 18 -42.24 42.57 17.11
N ILE A 19 -42.39 42.88 18.40
CA ILE A 19 -41.37 42.61 19.43
C ILE A 19 -41.17 41.09 19.63
N ILE A 20 -42.26 40.32 19.69
CA ILE A 20 -42.20 38.86 19.81
C ILE A 20 -41.57 38.26 18.55
N GLY A 21 -41.96 38.75 17.37
CA GLY A 21 -41.39 38.34 16.08
C GLY A 21 -39.89 38.62 15.99
N SER A 22 -39.44 39.80 16.44
CA SER A 22 -38.00 40.12 16.46
C SER A 22 -37.23 39.24 17.43
N MET A 23 -37.79 38.94 18.61
CA MET A 23 -37.17 38.05 19.58
C MET A 23 -37.02 36.62 19.02
N VAL A 24 -38.06 36.08 18.38
CA VAL A 24 -38.01 34.75 17.73
C VAL A 24 -37.02 34.74 16.58
N ALA A 25 -36.97 35.80 15.77
CA ALA A 25 -36.01 35.92 14.66
C ALA A 25 -34.56 35.92 15.15
N VAL A 26 -34.26 36.65 16.23
CA VAL A 26 -32.92 36.65 16.87
C VAL A 26 -32.57 35.26 17.39
N LEU A 27 -33.48 34.60 18.11
CA LEU A 27 -33.26 33.25 18.64
C LEU A 27 -33.01 32.20 17.55
N LEU A 28 -33.75 32.26 16.44
CA LEU A 28 -33.53 31.37 15.29
C LEU A 28 -32.21 31.66 14.59
N HIS A 29 -31.84 32.93 14.46
CA HIS A 29 -30.57 33.33 13.89
C HIS A 29 -29.40 32.83 14.75
N GLU A 30 -29.47 32.97 16.07
CA GLU A 30 -28.47 32.46 17.00
C GLU A 30 -28.37 30.93 16.98
N ARG A 31 -29.50 30.21 16.99
CA ARG A 31 -29.48 28.74 16.88
C ARG A 31 -28.84 28.26 15.59
N ASN A 32 -29.17 28.86 14.45
CA ASN A 32 -28.57 28.50 13.18
C ASN A 32 -27.06 28.78 13.15
N ARG A 33 -26.62 29.87 13.78
CA ARG A 33 -25.19 30.21 13.90
C ARG A 33 -24.43 29.25 14.82
N VAL A 34 -25.02 28.87 15.96
CA VAL A 34 -24.41 27.90 16.89
C VAL A 34 -24.30 26.51 16.25
N MET A 35 -25.35 26.04 15.57
CA MET A 35 -25.30 24.76 14.85
C MET A 35 -24.25 24.76 13.73
N ALA A 36 -24.04 25.89 13.06
CA ALA A 36 -22.98 26.00 12.06
C ALA A 36 -21.57 25.86 12.69
N ILE A 37 -21.32 26.51 13.82
CA ILE A 37 -20.04 26.43 14.54
C ILE A 37 -19.79 25.00 15.06
N GLU A 38 -20.80 24.35 15.63
CA GLU A 38 -20.68 22.98 16.13
C GLU A 38 -20.43 21.97 14.99
N GLY A 39 -21.08 22.15 13.85
CA GLY A 39 -20.85 21.34 12.65
C GLY A 39 -19.43 21.48 12.11
N ASP A 40 -18.91 22.70 12.03
CA ASP A 40 -17.55 22.98 11.58
C ASP A 40 -16.49 22.40 12.54
N MET A 41 -16.72 22.49 13.86
CA MET A 41 -15.86 21.90 14.90
C MET A 41 -15.80 20.37 14.79
N GLN A 42 -16.94 19.71 14.59
CA GLN A 42 -17.01 18.26 14.42
C GLN A 42 -16.30 17.79 13.14
N ALA A 43 -16.42 18.57 12.05
CA ALA A 43 -15.73 18.28 10.80
C ALA A 43 -14.19 18.33 10.99
N ILE A 44 -13.67 19.37 11.65
CA ILE A 44 -12.24 19.50 11.98
C ILE A 44 -11.72 18.28 12.77
N HIS A 45 -12.43 17.91 13.83
CA HIS A 45 -12.00 16.82 14.71
C HIS A 45 -12.01 15.45 14.00
N LYS A 46 -12.97 15.24 13.10
CA LYS A 46 -13.08 14.03 12.29
C LYS A 46 -11.96 13.92 11.26
N VAL A 47 -11.58 15.02 10.61
CA VAL A 47 -10.45 15.07 9.67
C VAL A 47 -9.14 14.69 10.36
N GLN A 48 -8.85 15.29 11.51
CA GLN A 48 -7.63 15.03 12.28
C GLN A 48 -7.53 13.55 12.73
N HIS A 49 -8.60 12.99 13.28
CA HIS A 49 -8.61 11.61 13.75
C HIS A 49 -8.43 10.59 12.62
N ASN A 50 -9.12 10.82 11.50
CA ASN A 50 -9.04 9.94 10.33
C ASN A 50 -7.65 10.00 9.67
N GLY A 51 -7.05 11.20 9.58
CA GLY A 51 -5.70 11.37 9.04
C GLY A 51 -4.64 10.57 9.80
N ASN A 52 -4.62 10.67 11.13
CA ASN A 52 -3.67 9.92 11.96
C ASN A 52 -3.83 8.39 11.81
N THR A 53 -5.08 7.92 11.71
CA THR A 53 -5.39 6.50 11.55
C THR A 53 -4.86 5.95 10.22
N ILE A 54 -5.03 6.68 9.12
CA ILE A 54 -4.52 6.27 7.80
C ILE A 54 -2.99 6.27 7.79
N HIS A 55 -2.35 7.30 8.34
CA HIS A 55 -0.90 7.38 8.42
C HIS A 55 -0.30 6.15 9.12
N ARG A 56 -0.90 5.73 10.23
CA ARG A 56 -0.50 4.52 10.95
C ARG A 56 -0.62 3.27 10.09
N HIS A 57 -1.76 3.06 9.41
CA HIS A 57 -1.96 1.86 8.61
C HIS A 57 -1.05 1.82 7.37
N ILE A 58 -0.79 2.96 6.72
CA ILE A 58 0.18 3.02 5.62
C ILE A 58 1.59 2.71 6.12
N THR A 59 1.95 3.14 7.34
CA THR A 59 3.23 2.79 7.95
C THR A 59 3.33 1.28 8.19
N ILE A 60 2.26 0.63 8.65
CA ILE A 60 2.22 -0.84 8.82
C ILE A 60 2.36 -1.55 7.46
N LEU A 61 1.66 -1.10 6.41
CA LEU A 61 1.83 -1.59 5.03
C LEU A 61 3.25 -1.34 4.49
N ALA A 62 3.91 -0.27 4.95
CA ALA A 62 5.28 0.04 4.58
C ALA A 62 6.24 -1.01 5.14
N THR A 63 6.15 -1.27 6.45
CA THR A 63 7.01 -2.19 7.20
C THR A 63 6.72 -3.66 6.92
N TYR A 64 5.45 -4.05 6.78
CA TYR A 64 5.11 -5.46 6.55
C TYR A 64 5.64 -5.95 5.20
N GLY A 65 5.61 -5.09 4.17
CA GLY A 65 6.20 -5.42 2.87
C GLY A 65 7.72 -5.56 2.84
N GLU A 66 8.43 -5.30 3.94
CA GLU A 66 9.87 -5.57 4.05
C GLU A 66 10.18 -7.06 4.29
N THR A 67 9.21 -7.84 4.78
CA THR A 67 9.37 -9.28 5.05
C THR A 67 8.89 -10.16 3.89
N ALA A 68 8.61 -9.58 2.72
CA ALA A 68 7.98 -10.26 1.59
C ALA A 68 8.75 -11.46 1.02
N LEU A 69 10.04 -11.56 1.29
CA LEU A 69 10.86 -12.72 0.89
C LEU A 69 10.54 -13.98 1.71
N ALA A 70 9.98 -13.83 2.91
CA ALA A 70 9.64 -14.94 3.81
C ALA A 70 8.13 -15.22 3.87
N TRP A 71 7.35 -14.62 2.98
CA TRP A 71 5.89 -14.73 3.03
C TRP A 71 5.39 -16.09 2.55
N GLU A 72 4.48 -16.65 3.33
CA GLU A 72 3.58 -17.71 2.89
C GLU A 72 2.31 -17.11 2.26
N ASP A 73 1.44 -17.96 1.71
CA ASP A 73 0.19 -17.48 1.11
C ASP A 73 -0.70 -16.76 2.13
N GLU A 74 -0.69 -17.20 3.40
CA GLU A 74 -1.42 -16.53 4.48
C GLU A 74 -0.89 -15.12 4.77
N ASP A 75 0.43 -14.90 4.69
CA ASP A 75 1.03 -13.57 4.86
C ASP A 75 0.60 -12.61 3.75
N PHE A 76 0.55 -13.11 2.51
CA PHE A 76 0.07 -12.33 1.39
C PHE A 76 -1.41 -11.94 1.55
N GLU A 77 -2.26 -12.86 1.98
CA GLU A 77 -3.68 -12.58 2.22
C GLU A 77 -3.89 -11.59 3.38
N ASN A 78 -3.06 -11.67 4.43
CA ASN A 78 -3.05 -10.68 5.51
C ASN A 78 -2.65 -9.29 5.00
N TYR A 79 -1.63 -9.22 4.13
CA TYR A 79 -1.21 -7.97 3.48
C TYR A 79 -2.33 -7.39 2.60
N HIS A 80 -2.97 -8.23 1.79
CA HIS A 80 -4.09 -7.87 0.93
C HIS A 80 -5.27 -7.31 1.72
N SER A 81 -5.65 -8.01 2.79
CA SER A 81 -6.73 -7.59 3.68
C SER A 81 -6.45 -6.22 4.32
N LEU A 82 -5.21 -6.00 4.77
CA LEU A 82 -4.78 -4.72 5.30
C LEU A 82 -4.82 -3.62 4.22
N ARG A 83 -4.42 -3.93 2.98
CA ARG A 83 -4.50 -3.00 1.85
C ARG A 83 -5.94 -2.58 1.54
N ILE A 84 -6.88 -3.54 1.49
CA ILE A 84 -8.31 -3.27 1.29
C ILE A 84 -8.87 -2.40 2.42
N CYS A 85 -8.47 -2.68 3.67
CA CYS A 85 -8.87 -1.87 4.81
C CYS A 85 -8.42 -0.40 4.64
N VAL A 86 -7.18 -0.18 4.23
CA VAL A 86 -6.66 1.18 3.93
C VAL A 86 -7.39 1.82 2.75
N ASP A 87 -7.64 1.08 1.67
CA ASP A 87 -8.44 1.58 0.54
C ASP A 87 -9.83 2.06 0.98
N THR A 88 -10.48 1.31 1.86
CA THR A 88 -11.79 1.63 2.41
C THR A 88 -11.74 2.87 3.31
N MET A 89 -10.71 2.98 4.16
CA MET A 89 -10.50 4.17 4.99
C MET A 89 -10.27 5.41 4.12
N LEU A 90 -9.45 5.32 3.08
CA LEU A 90 -9.18 6.41 2.14
C LEU A 90 -10.47 6.89 1.45
N GLN A 91 -11.32 5.98 0.99
CA GLN A 91 -12.62 6.33 0.41
C GLN A 91 -13.57 6.97 1.43
N THR A 92 -13.55 6.49 2.68
CA THR A 92 -14.39 7.05 3.75
C THR A 92 -13.99 8.49 4.08
N ILE A 93 -12.69 8.81 4.07
CA ILE A 93 -12.23 10.19 4.24
C ILE A 93 -12.70 11.07 3.09
N HIS A 94 -12.58 10.60 1.84
CA HIS A 94 -13.02 11.37 0.67
C HIS A 94 -14.48 11.80 0.80
N ASN A 95 -15.38 10.85 1.04
CA ASN A 95 -16.83 11.10 1.06
C ASN A 95 -17.29 12.06 2.17
N GLY A 96 -16.45 12.30 3.18
CA GLY A 96 -16.74 13.23 4.27
C GLY A 96 -15.99 14.56 4.21
N ASN A 97 -14.90 14.65 3.42
CA ASN A 97 -13.90 15.70 3.57
C ASN A 97 -13.28 16.14 2.22
N GLU A 98 -14.09 16.28 1.17
CA GLU A 98 -13.64 16.68 -0.18
C GLU A 98 -12.86 18.02 -0.21
N GLU A 99 -13.14 18.90 0.75
CA GLU A 99 -12.42 20.17 0.92
C GLU A 99 -10.95 19.97 1.33
N PHE A 100 -10.66 18.93 2.12
CA PHE A 100 -9.34 18.71 2.73
C PHE A 100 -8.43 17.82 1.88
N VAL A 101 -9.00 16.88 1.13
CA VAL A 101 -8.24 15.88 0.37
C VAL A 101 -8.79 15.73 -1.03
N SER A 102 -7.93 15.92 -2.03
CA SER A 102 -8.31 15.77 -3.43
C SER A 102 -8.51 14.30 -3.82
N ARG A 103 -9.57 14.03 -4.59
CA ARG A 103 -9.82 12.71 -5.20
C ARG A 103 -8.62 12.17 -5.97
N ALA A 104 -7.95 13.02 -6.73
CA ALA A 104 -6.79 12.63 -7.52
C ALA A 104 -5.61 12.14 -6.66
N GLN A 105 -5.42 12.70 -5.47
CA GLN A 105 -4.39 12.28 -4.53
C GLN A 105 -4.72 10.92 -3.91
N ILE A 106 -5.99 10.71 -3.54
CA ILE A 106 -6.47 9.43 -3.04
C ILE A 106 -6.32 8.35 -4.11
N ASP A 107 -6.76 8.61 -5.33
CA ASP A 107 -6.64 7.65 -6.43
C ASP A 107 -5.17 7.31 -6.74
N THR A 108 -4.29 8.32 -6.71
CA THR A 108 -2.85 8.11 -6.84
C THR A 108 -2.30 7.21 -5.72
N LEU A 109 -2.69 7.48 -4.47
CA LEU A 109 -2.24 6.70 -3.31
C LEU A 109 -2.70 5.24 -3.40
N ARG A 110 -3.96 5.02 -3.76
CA ARG A 110 -4.53 3.68 -3.96
C ARG A 110 -3.81 2.91 -5.07
N HIS A 111 -3.53 3.58 -6.19
CA HIS A 111 -2.79 2.97 -7.28
C HIS A 111 -1.35 2.60 -6.87
N LEU A 112 -0.67 3.46 -6.10
CA LEU A 112 0.66 3.15 -5.57
C LEU A 112 0.65 1.96 -4.61
N LEU A 113 -0.39 1.82 -3.78
CA LEU A 113 -0.54 0.68 -2.86
C LEU A 113 -0.84 -0.63 -3.61
N ALA A 114 -1.71 -0.59 -4.62
CA ALA A 114 -2.00 -1.75 -5.46
C ALA A 114 -0.75 -2.21 -6.25
N ASN A 115 0.00 -1.27 -6.83
CA ASN A 115 1.26 -1.60 -7.51
C ASN A 115 2.31 -2.17 -6.54
N LYS A 116 2.31 -1.72 -5.27
CA LYS A 116 3.20 -2.29 -4.25
C LYS A 116 2.90 -3.77 -4.05
N GLU A 117 1.64 -4.08 -3.79
CA GLU A 117 1.16 -5.43 -3.53
C GLU A 117 1.50 -6.40 -4.67
N GLU A 118 1.21 -6.01 -5.91
CA GLU A 118 1.49 -6.85 -7.08
C GLU A 118 2.98 -7.20 -7.19
N HIS A 119 3.86 -6.23 -6.96
CA HIS A 119 5.30 -6.50 -6.94
C HIS A 119 5.70 -7.45 -5.81
N LEU A 120 5.18 -7.27 -4.59
CA LEU A 120 5.48 -8.16 -3.47
C LEU A 120 5.02 -9.60 -3.77
N ARG A 121 3.87 -9.76 -4.42
CA ARG A 121 3.35 -11.07 -4.87
C ARG A 121 4.30 -11.74 -5.86
N GLN A 122 4.78 -11.00 -6.86
CA GLN A 122 5.71 -11.54 -7.87
C GLN A 122 7.01 -12.03 -7.22
N ILE A 123 7.52 -11.30 -6.24
CA ILE A 123 8.72 -11.67 -5.50
C ILE A 123 8.51 -12.94 -4.68
N MET A 124 7.40 -13.02 -3.96
CA MET A 124 7.03 -14.20 -3.17
C MET A 124 6.99 -15.45 -4.06
N LEU A 125 6.37 -15.35 -5.25
CA LEU A 125 6.26 -16.46 -6.19
C LEU A 125 7.62 -16.88 -6.76
N LEU A 126 8.46 -15.93 -7.15
CA LEU A 126 9.81 -16.20 -7.67
C LEU A 126 10.68 -16.90 -6.63
N PHE A 127 10.61 -16.46 -5.36
CA PHE A 127 11.35 -17.09 -4.28
C PHE A 127 10.89 -18.54 -4.04
N ARG A 128 9.56 -18.77 -4.06
CA ARG A 128 8.99 -20.12 -3.90
C ARG A 128 9.34 -21.06 -5.05
N GLU A 129 9.35 -20.58 -6.29
CA GLU A 129 9.74 -21.38 -7.46
C GLU A 129 11.21 -21.80 -7.39
N GLN A 130 12.06 -20.94 -6.83
CA GLN A 130 13.48 -21.20 -6.65
C GLN A 130 13.80 -22.15 -5.49
N ASP A 131 12.96 -22.15 -4.45
CA ASP A 131 13.05 -23.06 -3.29
C ASP A 131 12.45 -24.46 -3.58
N ASN A 132 11.79 -24.63 -4.74
CA ASN A 132 11.23 -25.93 -5.14
C ASN A 132 12.35 -26.92 -5.56
N PRO A 133 12.53 -28.05 -4.83
CA PRO A 133 13.54 -29.05 -5.13
C PRO A 133 13.31 -29.77 -6.47
N ASP A 134 12.10 -29.77 -7.03
CA ASP A 134 11.81 -30.42 -8.32
C ASP A 134 12.39 -29.67 -9.52
N SER A 135 12.71 -28.37 -9.37
CA SER A 135 13.42 -27.59 -10.40
C SER A 135 14.83 -28.14 -10.70
N LEU A 136 15.42 -28.88 -9.75
CA LEU A 136 16.73 -29.54 -9.89
C LEU A 136 16.65 -30.85 -10.66
N LEU A 137 15.53 -31.58 -10.57
CA LEU A 137 15.41 -32.92 -11.15
C LEU A 137 15.06 -32.89 -12.64
N LEU A 138 14.35 -31.87 -13.11
CA LEU A 138 13.88 -31.79 -14.49
C LEU A 138 14.89 -31.23 -15.50
N THR A 139 15.95 -30.54 -15.06
CA THR A 139 16.74 -29.71 -16.00
C THR A 139 18.05 -30.33 -16.50
N ARG A 140 18.53 -31.48 -16.00
CA ARG A 140 19.57 -32.34 -16.65
C ARG A 140 20.09 -33.37 -15.65
N LEU A 141 19.50 -34.57 -15.67
CA LEU A 141 20.33 -35.76 -15.51
C LEU A 141 21.33 -35.74 -16.67
N PRO A 142 22.66 -35.70 -16.43
CA PRO A 142 23.62 -35.73 -17.52
C PRO A 142 23.45 -37.04 -18.28
N GLU A 143 23.19 -36.97 -19.59
CA GLU A 143 23.31 -38.12 -20.49
C GLU A 143 24.73 -38.76 -20.45
N GLU A 144 25.68 -38.13 -19.76
CA GLU A 144 27.04 -38.61 -19.52
C GLU A 144 27.11 -39.85 -18.60
N ALA A 145 25.99 -40.27 -17.99
CA ALA A 145 25.85 -41.59 -17.39
C ALA A 145 25.57 -42.72 -18.41
N LYS A 146 25.46 -42.42 -19.71
CA LYS A 146 25.40 -43.44 -20.77
C LYS A 146 26.82 -43.75 -21.24
N THR A 147 27.29 -44.94 -20.88
CA THR A 147 28.58 -45.53 -21.25
C THR A 147 28.85 -45.39 -22.77
N LYS A 148 29.79 -44.53 -23.16
CA LYS A 148 30.28 -44.46 -24.55
C LYS A 148 31.35 -45.53 -24.77
N THR A 149 30.96 -46.66 -25.36
CA THR A 149 31.90 -47.68 -25.83
C THR A 149 32.54 -47.24 -27.15
N VAL A 150 33.78 -46.75 -27.10
CA VAL A 150 34.56 -46.42 -28.31
C VAL A 150 35.47 -47.60 -28.67
N THR A 151 35.15 -48.31 -29.74
CA THR A 151 35.99 -49.41 -30.25
C THR A 151 37.14 -48.85 -31.10
N ARG A 152 38.39 -49.05 -30.68
CA ARG A 152 39.58 -48.73 -31.50
C ARG A 152 40.21 -50.02 -32.04
N LYS A 153 40.25 -50.17 -33.38
CA LYS A 153 40.97 -51.27 -34.06
C LYS A 153 42.44 -50.88 -34.26
N LYS A 154 43.37 -51.75 -33.90
CA LYS A 154 44.80 -51.55 -34.22
C LYS A 154 45.06 -52.00 -35.66
N LYS A 155 45.84 -51.21 -36.40
CA LYS A 155 46.36 -51.52 -37.74
C LYS A 155 47.69 -52.26 -37.54
N GLY A 156 47.79 -53.50 -37.99
CA GLY A 156 48.99 -54.33 -37.91
C GLY A 156 48.87 -55.56 -38.81
N VAL A 157 49.89 -55.78 -39.61
CA VAL A 157 49.99 -56.69 -40.76
C VAL A 157 50.05 -58.17 -40.32
N ALA A 158 49.58 -59.04 -41.22
CA ALA A 158 49.65 -60.51 -41.23
C ALA A 158 48.63 -61.28 -40.37
N GLY A 159 47.55 -61.70 -41.05
CA GLY A 159 47.14 -63.11 -41.10
C GLY A 159 46.65 -63.79 -39.82
N PHE A 160 45.31 -63.91 -39.73
CA PHE A 160 44.57 -64.89 -38.92
C PHE A 160 44.59 -64.69 -37.39
N PHE A 161 43.41 -64.42 -36.81
CA PHE A 161 43.09 -64.17 -35.38
C PHE A 161 43.37 -62.75 -34.83
N GLY A 162 42.50 -61.81 -35.19
CA GLY A 162 42.39 -60.53 -34.48
C GLY A 162 41.47 -60.65 -33.26
N ALA A 163 42.05 -60.92 -32.09
CA ALA A 163 41.35 -60.77 -30.81
C ALA A 163 40.88 -59.31 -30.66
N LYS A 164 39.58 -59.11 -30.45
CA LYS A 164 39.00 -57.80 -30.06
C LYS A 164 39.00 -57.75 -28.54
N GLU A 165 39.89 -56.97 -27.94
CA GLU A 165 39.83 -56.71 -26.51
C GLU A 165 38.97 -55.46 -26.26
N THR A 166 37.81 -55.66 -25.65
CA THR A 166 36.92 -54.61 -25.17
C THR A 166 37.46 -54.05 -23.86
N VAL A 167 38.32 -53.05 -23.92
CA VAL A 167 38.74 -52.31 -22.71
C VAL A 167 37.63 -51.33 -22.35
N GLN A 168 36.85 -51.66 -21.32
CA GLN A 168 35.95 -50.71 -20.66
C GLN A 168 36.79 -49.72 -19.87
N VAL A 169 36.96 -48.51 -20.40
CA VAL A 169 37.43 -47.38 -19.61
C VAL A 169 36.21 -46.81 -18.89
N THR A 170 35.88 -47.41 -17.75
CA THR A 170 34.91 -46.82 -16.81
C THR A 170 35.57 -45.54 -16.27
N PRO A 171 34.99 -44.33 -16.48
CA PRO A 171 35.48 -43.15 -15.79
C PRO A 171 35.38 -43.45 -14.29
N SER A 172 36.45 -43.19 -13.52
CA SER A 172 36.41 -43.39 -12.07
C SER A 172 35.17 -42.71 -11.51
N ALA A 173 34.32 -43.45 -10.80
CA ALA A 173 33.09 -42.92 -10.20
C ALA A 173 33.35 -41.64 -9.39
N SER A 174 34.56 -41.49 -8.83
CA SER A 174 34.99 -40.28 -8.12
C SER A 174 35.12 -39.04 -9.01
N ALA A 175 35.57 -39.18 -10.27
CA ALA A 175 35.71 -38.05 -11.19
C ALA A 175 34.35 -37.55 -11.67
N THR A 176 33.41 -38.47 -11.91
CA THR A 176 32.02 -38.14 -12.26
C THR A 176 31.29 -37.49 -11.09
N LEU A 177 31.46 -38.00 -9.86
CA LEU A 177 30.91 -37.39 -8.64
C LEU A 177 31.49 -36.01 -8.36
N TYR A 178 32.79 -35.82 -8.57
CA TYR A 178 33.45 -34.52 -8.41
C TYR A 178 32.93 -33.50 -9.44
N ALA A 179 32.77 -33.90 -10.70
CA ALA A 179 32.19 -33.05 -11.75
C ALA A 179 30.73 -32.68 -11.44
N LEU A 180 29.94 -33.63 -10.94
CA LEU A 180 28.55 -33.39 -10.53
C LEU A 180 28.48 -32.43 -9.34
N ASN A 181 29.33 -32.61 -8.33
CA ASN A 181 29.39 -31.74 -7.17
C ASN A 181 29.78 -30.30 -7.55
N LYS A 182 30.81 -30.15 -8.40
CA LYS A 182 31.23 -28.83 -8.91
C LYS A 182 30.11 -28.14 -9.70
N LYS A 183 29.35 -28.90 -10.48
CA LYS A 183 28.20 -28.38 -11.23
C LYS A 183 27.03 -27.98 -10.33
N LEU A 184 26.74 -28.77 -9.29
CA LEU A 184 25.76 -28.40 -8.27
C LEU A 184 26.17 -27.11 -7.55
N GLN A 185 27.43 -27.00 -7.16
CA GLN A 185 27.96 -25.79 -6.52
C GLN A 185 27.84 -24.56 -7.43
N SER A 186 28.22 -24.65 -8.71
CA SER A 186 28.07 -23.52 -9.64
C SER A 186 26.61 -23.12 -9.85
N MET A 187 25.69 -24.09 -9.89
CA MET A 187 24.26 -23.82 -9.99
C MET A 187 23.71 -23.16 -8.71
N GLN A 188 24.24 -23.52 -7.54
CA GLN A 188 23.90 -22.87 -6.27
C GLN A 188 24.42 -21.41 -6.22
N GLU A 189 25.65 -21.17 -6.68
CA GLU A 189 26.25 -19.84 -6.73
C GLU A 189 25.47 -18.90 -7.68
N GLU A 190 25.14 -19.36 -8.89
CA GLU A 190 24.33 -18.60 -9.86
C GLU A 190 22.92 -18.28 -9.32
N ARG A 191 22.33 -19.23 -8.58
CA ARG A 191 21.04 -19.04 -7.91
C ARG A 191 21.11 -17.97 -6.83
N GLN A 192 22.14 -18.01 -5.98
CA GLN A 192 22.33 -17.02 -4.92
C GLN A 192 22.52 -15.61 -5.49
N GLU A 193 23.34 -15.48 -6.54
CA GLU A 193 23.57 -14.20 -7.22
C GLU A 193 22.28 -13.63 -7.84
N THR A 194 21.44 -14.51 -8.40
CA THR A 194 20.13 -14.13 -8.93
C THR A 194 19.20 -13.62 -7.82
N ILE A 195 19.10 -14.35 -6.69
CA ILE A 195 18.30 -13.95 -5.53
C ILE A 195 18.76 -12.60 -5.00
N ASP A 196 20.06 -12.42 -4.81
CA ASP A 196 20.63 -11.20 -4.26
C ASP A 196 20.34 -10.00 -5.18
N THR A 197 20.47 -10.19 -6.50
CA THR A 197 20.16 -9.15 -7.49
C THR A 197 18.68 -8.74 -7.46
N TYR A 198 17.78 -9.71 -7.37
CA TYR A 198 16.34 -9.44 -7.28
C TYR A 198 15.94 -8.84 -5.93
N ALA A 199 16.51 -9.31 -4.83
CA ALA A 199 16.31 -8.74 -3.49
C ALA A 199 16.77 -7.28 -3.44
N ASP A 200 17.89 -6.94 -4.09
CA ASP A 200 18.37 -5.56 -4.22
C ASP A 200 17.46 -4.71 -5.10
N SER A 201 16.94 -5.26 -6.21
CA SER A 201 15.95 -4.60 -7.06
C SER A 201 14.67 -4.28 -6.28
N LEU A 202 14.15 -5.27 -5.54
CA LEU A 202 13.01 -5.14 -4.65
C LEU A 202 13.24 -4.06 -3.60
N ARG A 203 14.37 -4.12 -2.89
CA ARG A 203 14.71 -3.16 -1.84
C ARG A 203 14.73 -1.74 -2.39
N ARG A 204 15.31 -1.54 -3.58
CA ARG A 204 15.31 -0.24 -4.26
C ARG A 204 13.90 0.21 -4.63
N HIS A 205 13.09 -0.69 -5.19
CA HIS A 205 11.73 -0.38 -5.60
C HIS A 205 10.82 -0.05 -4.40
N ASN A 206 10.88 -0.86 -3.34
CA ASN A 206 10.16 -0.64 -2.08
C ASN A 206 10.57 0.68 -1.44
N LYS A 207 11.88 1.00 -1.39
CA LYS A 207 12.37 2.30 -0.91
C LYS A 207 11.86 3.47 -1.74
N ALA A 208 11.87 3.35 -3.07
CA ALA A 208 11.37 4.39 -3.97
C ALA A 208 9.86 4.60 -3.80
N LEU A 209 9.10 3.52 -3.65
CA LEU A 209 7.66 3.55 -3.47
C LEU A 209 7.27 4.10 -2.09
N ASN A 210 7.93 3.64 -1.02
CA ASN A 210 7.76 4.19 0.33
C ASN A 210 8.12 5.69 0.36
N ARG A 211 9.11 6.14 -0.41
CA ARG A 211 9.42 7.57 -0.57
C ARG A 211 8.27 8.32 -1.26
N LYS A 212 7.71 7.77 -2.34
CA LYS A 212 6.53 8.37 -3.01
C LYS A 212 5.33 8.44 -2.07
N LEU A 213 5.03 7.37 -1.34
CA LEU A 213 3.96 7.31 -0.33
C LEU A 213 4.17 8.38 0.74
N ARG A 214 5.36 8.45 1.35
CA ARG A 214 5.71 9.45 2.37
C ARG A 214 5.58 10.88 1.85
N ASN A 215 6.05 11.15 0.63
CA ASN A 215 5.95 12.48 0.03
C ASN A 215 4.48 12.88 -0.24
N LEU A 216 3.68 11.95 -0.76
CA LEU A 216 2.27 12.21 -1.04
C LEU A 216 1.49 12.47 0.25
N ILE A 217 1.71 11.63 1.26
CA ILE A 217 1.11 11.80 2.59
C ILE A 217 1.53 13.13 3.21
N ALA A 218 2.82 13.48 3.20
CA ALA A 218 3.29 14.77 3.72
C ALA A 218 2.69 15.97 2.99
N THR A 219 2.44 15.84 1.68
CA THR A 219 1.77 16.88 0.89
C THR A 219 0.30 17.02 1.30
N MET A 220 -0.40 15.89 1.47
CA MET A 220 -1.80 15.86 1.93
C MET A 220 -1.91 16.39 3.36
N ASP A 221 -1.00 16.02 4.26
CA ASP A 221 -0.94 16.49 5.64
C ASP A 221 -0.73 18.01 5.68
N GLY A 222 0.23 18.53 4.91
CA GLY A 222 0.48 19.97 4.83
C GLY A 222 -0.68 20.77 4.21
N GLN A 223 -1.43 20.19 3.28
CA GLN A 223 -2.66 20.82 2.76
C GLN A 223 -3.78 20.80 3.80
N THR A 224 -3.97 19.66 4.46
CA THR A 224 -4.97 19.48 5.51
C THR A 224 -4.72 20.44 6.66
N GLU A 225 -3.47 20.55 7.13
CA GLU A 225 -3.05 21.47 8.19
C GLU A 225 -3.35 22.92 7.82
N ARG A 226 -3.01 23.36 6.60
CA ARG A 226 -3.33 24.73 6.13
C ARG A 226 -4.82 25.03 6.17
N ILE A 227 -5.65 24.11 5.67
CA ILE A 227 -7.11 24.28 5.64
C ILE A 227 -7.67 24.26 7.06
N LEU A 228 -7.18 23.36 7.91
CA LEU A 228 -7.54 23.31 9.33
C LEU A 228 -7.21 24.62 10.05
N THR A 229 -6.00 25.14 9.90
CA THR A 229 -5.60 26.43 10.49
C THR A 229 -6.46 27.59 9.97
N GLU A 230 -6.78 27.62 8.67
CA GLU A 230 -7.68 28.65 8.13
C GLU A 230 -9.08 28.57 8.75
N LYS A 231 -9.62 27.36 8.90
CA LYS A 231 -10.94 27.13 9.49
C LYS A 231 -10.95 27.45 10.99
N GLU A 232 -9.92 27.07 11.73
CA GLU A 232 -9.75 27.40 13.14
C GLU A 232 -9.71 28.92 13.35
N LEU A 233 -8.93 29.66 12.55
CA LEU A 233 -8.91 31.13 12.61
C LEU A 233 -10.28 31.75 12.31
N ARG A 234 -11.01 31.21 11.32
CA ARG A 234 -12.38 31.66 11.02
C ARG A 234 -13.35 31.35 12.14
N LEU A 235 -13.22 30.19 12.77
CA LEU A 235 -14.03 29.78 13.93
C LEU A 235 -13.76 30.70 15.13
N GLU A 236 -12.49 30.98 15.43
CA GLU A 236 -12.09 31.90 16.50
C GLU A 236 -12.66 33.31 16.25
N ALA A 237 -12.52 33.85 15.04
CA ALA A 237 -13.07 35.14 14.68
C ALA A 237 -14.62 35.18 14.72
N SER A 238 -15.29 34.08 14.36
CA SER A 238 -16.75 33.95 14.45
C SER A 238 -17.22 33.85 15.91
N TYR A 239 -16.47 33.14 16.75
CA TYR A 239 -16.72 33.01 18.18
C TYR A 239 -16.56 34.35 18.90
N ASP A 240 -15.46 35.06 18.65
CA ASP A 240 -15.18 36.39 19.23
C ASP A 240 -16.28 37.41 18.88
N ARG A 241 -16.68 37.46 17.60
CA ARG A 241 -17.81 38.28 17.16
C ARG A 241 -19.11 37.92 17.88
N SER A 242 -19.32 36.65 18.19
CA SER A 242 -20.53 36.20 18.88
C SER A 242 -20.55 36.61 20.36
N MET A 243 -19.40 36.50 21.04
CA MET A 243 -19.26 36.99 22.41
C MET A 243 -19.52 38.49 22.51
N HIS A 244 -19.06 39.26 21.53
CA HIS A 244 -19.28 40.71 21.44
C HIS A 244 -20.73 41.13 21.16
N ILE A 245 -21.59 40.25 20.62
CA ILE A 245 -23.02 40.56 20.40
C ILE A 245 -23.86 40.26 21.66
N ILE A 246 -23.40 39.33 22.49
CA ILE A 246 -24.10 38.88 23.70
C ILE A 246 -23.74 39.75 24.92
N THR A 247 -22.55 40.36 24.94
CA THR A 247 -22.05 41.22 26.04
C THR A 247 -22.35 42.69 25.79
#